data_AF-A0A523ETY5-F1
#
_entry.id   AF-A0A523ETY5-F1
#
_cell.length_a   1.000
_cell.length_b   1.000
_cell.length_c   1.000
_cell.angle_alpha   90.00
_cell.angle_beta   90.00
_cell.angle_gamma   90.00
#
_symmetry.space_group_name_H-M   'P 1'
#
loop_
_entity.id
_entity.type
_entity.pdbx_description
1 polymer ?
#
loop_
_entity_poly.entity_id
_entity_poly.type
_entity_poly.pdbx_seq_one_letter_code
_entity_poly.pdbx_strand_id
1 'polypeptide(L)'
;MNLPTSSDDILERIQALSLELSGMTDSDPERENIEAQREELRLHARSLSNRTRHPRSVETEIEMLETRLIEIEKKFVTKGYAEKRLKKGFSDPGAYSAGINALLAEEHAPEIDNITERLIELRSIKP
;
A
#
# COMPACT_ATOMS: atom_id res chain seq x y z
N MET A 1 4.28 -10.13 25.43
CA MET A 1 3.31 -11.19 25.11
C MET A 1 4.00 -12.27 24.32
N ASN A 2 3.62 -13.55 24.46
CA ASN A 2 4.03 -14.58 23.51
C ASN A 2 3.18 -14.43 22.24
N LEU A 3 3.82 -14.20 21.10
CA LEU A 3 3.15 -14.10 19.81
C LEU A 3 2.66 -15.50 19.38
N PRO A 4 1.39 -15.65 18.93
CA PRO A 4 0.86 -16.93 18.48
C PRO A 4 1.60 -17.43 17.25
N THR A 5 1.91 -18.73 17.19
CA THR A 5 2.76 -19.32 16.15
C THR A 5 1.99 -19.96 14.99
N SER A 6 0.68 -20.19 15.14
CA SER A 6 -0.17 -20.72 14.07
C SER A 6 -1.04 -19.62 13.46
N SER A 7 -1.35 -19.74 12.17
CA SER A 7 -2.23 -18.79 11.48
C SER A 7 -3.63 -18.73 12.10
N ASP A 8 -4.16 -19.88 12.53
CA ASP A 8 -5.50 -19.97 13.11
C ASP A 8 -5.57 -19.24 14.46
N ASP A 9 -4.56 -19.41 15.31
CA ASP A 9 -4.47 -18.70 16.60
C ASP A 9 -4.36 -17.17 16.40
N ILE A 10 -3.60 -16.73 15.39
CA ILE A 10 -3.47 -15.31 15.08
C ILE A 10 -4.82 -14.74 14.60
N LEU A 11 -5.54 -15.47 13.73
CA LEU A 11 -6.85 -15.04 13.22
C LEU A 11 -7.89 -14.97 14.34
N GLU A 12 -7.94 -15.97 15.22
CA GLU A 12 -8.84 -15.96 16.37
C GLU A 12 -8.55 -14.77 17.29
N ARG A 13 -7.27 -14.46 17.53
CA ARG A 13 -6.87 -13.32 18.36
C ARG A 13 -7.22 -11.97 17.72
N ILE A 14 -7.04 -11.82 16.41
CA ILE A 14 -7.46 -10.63 15.68
C ILE A 14 -8.98 -10.45 15.75
N GLN A 15 -9.74 -11.55 15.62
CA GLN A 15 -11.20 -11.50 15.71
C GLN A 15 -11.65 -11.08 17.11
N ALA A 16 -11.03 -11.61 18.17
CA ALA A 16 -11.31 -11.22 19.54
C ALA A 16 -11.06 -9.72 19.79
N LEU A 17 -9.90 -9.21 19.38
CA LEU A 17 -9.57 -7.78 19.53
C LEU A 17 -10.49 -6.89 18.69
N SER A 18 -10.90 -7.36 17.51
CA SER A 18 -11.85 -6.61 16.67
C SER A 18 -13.23 -6.52 17.30
N LEU A 19 -13.69 -7.61 17.94
CA LEU A 19 -14.94 -7.62 18.68
C LEU A 19 -14.87 -6.68 19.90
N GLU A 20 -13.75 -6.71 20.62
CA GLU A 20 -13.48 -5.82 21.75
C GLU A 20 -13.53 -4.35 21.32
N LEU A 21 -12.81 -3.98 20.25
CA LEU A 21 -12.84 -2.64 19.68
C LEU A 21 -14.22 -2.20 19.21
N SER A 22 -15.03 -3.12 18.68
CA SER A 22 -16.40 -2.79 18.23
C SER A 22 -17.33 -2.40 19.39
N GLY A 23 -17.03 -2.87 20.60
CA GLY A 23 -17.75 -2.49 21.82
C GLY A 23 -17.21 -1.22 22.50
N MET A 24 -16.08 -0.69 22.05
CA MET A 24 -15.42 0.48 22.64
C MET A 24 -15.87 1.78 21.99
N THR A 25 -15.97 2.83 22.80
CA THR A 25 -16.15 4.19 22.28
C THR A 25 -14.81 4.74 21.80
N ASP A 26 -14.83 5.73 20.91
CA ASP A 26 -13.58 6.32 20.38
C ASP A 26 -12.77 7.07 21.46
N SER A 27 -13.41 7.42 22.58
CA SER A 27 -12.79 8.08 23.73
C SER A 27 -12.19 7.11 24.76
N ASP A 28 -12.28 5.80 24.52
CA ASP A 28 -11.76 4.80 25.47
C ASP A 28 -10.21 4.84 25.48
N PRO A 29 -9.58 5.06 26.64
CA PRO A 29 -8.12 5.19 26.73
C PRO A 29 -7.36 3.90 26.37
N GLU A 30 -7.99 2.72 26.44
CA GLU A 30 -7.36 1.44 26.07
C GLU A 30 -7.48 1.14 24.58
N ARG A 31 -8.30 1.89 23.84
CA ARG A 31 -8.59 1.62 22.43
C ARG A 31 -7.32 1.66 21.57
N GLU A 32 -6.49 2.69 21.74
CA GLU A 32 -5.25 2.86 20.97
C GLU A 32 -4.29 1.68 21.18
N ASN A 33 -4.18 1.20 22.42
CA ASN A 33 -3.37 0.03 22.77
C ASN A 33 -3.88 -1.25 22.09
N ILE A 34 -5.20 -1.46 22.07
CA ILE A 34 -5.82 -2.63 21.45
C ILE A 34 -5.72 -2.56 19.92
N GLU A 35 -5.85 -1.37 19.32
CA GLU A 35 -5.61 -1.14 17.90
C GLU A 35 -4.17 -1.49 17.52
N ALA A 36 -3.18 -1.07 18.33
CA ALA A 36 -1.77 -1.40 18.13
C ALA A 36 -1.52 -2.91 18.24
N GLN A 37 -2.09 -3.60 19.23
CA GLN A 37 -1.97 -5.06 19.37
C GLN A 37 -2.61 -5.81 18.20
N ARG A 38 -3.76 -5.34 17.71
CA ARG A 38 -4.41 -5.91 16.53
C ARG A 38 -3.54 -5.75 15.29
N GLU A 39 -2.91 -4.58 15.12
CA GLU A 39 -2.03 -4.33 13.99
C GLU A 39 -0.75 -5.17 14.08
N GLU A 40 -0.16 -5.32 15.27
CA GLU A 40 0.99 -6.20 15.49
C GLU A 40 0.68 -7.65 15.06
N LEU A 41 -0.50 -8.18 15.43
CA LEU A 41 -0.93 -9.51 15.02
C LEU A 41 -1.17 -9.62 13.50
N ARG A 42 -1.72 -8.58 12.86
CA ARG A 42 -1.88 -8.54 11.40
C ARG A 42 -0.52 -8.59 10.69
N LEU A 43 0.45 -7.81 11.17
CA LEU A 43 1.82 -7.83 10.65
C LEU A 43 2.47 -9.19 10.88
N HIS A 44 2.26 -9.82 12.03
CA HIS A 44 2.77 -11.16 12.31
C HIS A 44 2.16 -12.23 11.40
N ALA A 45 0.83 -12.24 11.20
CA ALA A 45 0.17 -13.12 10.24
C ALA A 45 0.71 -12.94 8.81
N ARG A 46 0.89 -11.67 8.40
CA ARG A 46 1.46 -11.34 7.10
C ARG A 46 2.87 -11.93 6.96
N SER A 47 3.72 -11.76 7.98
CA SER A 47 5.08 -12.32 8.01
C SER A 47 5.09 -13.85 7.92
N LEU A 48 4.23 -14.52 8.70
CA LEU A 48 4.13 -15.98 8.70
C LEU A 48 3.68 -16.52 7.33
N SER A 49 2.65 -15.91 6.73
CA SER A 49 2.16 -16.24 5.39
C SER A 49 3.23 -16.01 4.32
N ASN A 50 3.94 -14.89 4.43
CA ASN A 50 5.03 -14.54 3.52
C ASN A 50 6.19 -15.56 3.56
N ARG A 51 6.51 -16.14 4.72
CA ARG A 51 7.55 -17.19 4.85
C ARG A 51 7.16 -18.54 4.26
N THR A 52 5.86 -18.85 4.21
CA THR A 52 5.36 -20.13 3.69
C THR A 52 4.95 -20.05 2.22
N ARG A 53 5.03 -18.86 1.61
CA ARG A 53 4.70 -18.65 0.21
C ARG A 53 5.70 -19.30 -0.72
N HIS A 54 5.17 -19.92 -1.76
CA HIS A 54 5.98 -20.46 -2.85
C HIS A 54 6.70 -19.32 -3.60
N PRO A 55 8.01 -19.43 -3.91
CA PRO A 55 8.78 -18.36 -4.55
C PRO A 55 8.13 -17.80 -5.83
N ARG A 56 7.60 -18.68 -6.67
CA ARG A 56 6.86 -18.27 -7.89
C ARG A 56 5.65 -17.37 -7.60
N SER A 57 4.93 -17.59 -6.50
CA SER A 57 3.81 -16.72 -6.12
C SER A 57 4.28 -15.34 -5.69
N VAL A 58 5.44 -15.25 -5.03
CA VAL A 58 6.07 -13.98 -4.65
C VAL A 58 6.51 -13.22 -5.90
N GLU A 59 7.14 -13.91 -6.85
CA GLU A 59 7.57 -13.32 -8.14
C GLU A 59 6.39 -12.77 -8.94
N THR A 60 5.31 -13.55 -9.06
CA THR A 60 4.10 -13.08 -9.76
C THR A 60 3.49 -11.85 -9.09
N GLU A 61 3.46 -11.78 -7.76
CA GLU A 61 2.95 -10.58 -7.07
C GLU A 61 3.85 -9.36 -7.29
N ILE A 62 5.18 -9.55 -7.28
CA ILE A 62 6.13 -8.48 -7.62
C ILE A 62 5.87 -7.97 -9.04
N GLU A 63 5.76 -8.85 -10.03
CA GLU A 63 5.50 -8.48 -11.44
C GLU A 63 4.19 -7.69 -11.60
N MET A 64 3.13 -8.11 -10.90
CA MET A 64 1.84 -7.40 -10.91
C MET A 64 1.95 -5.99 -10.31
N LEU A 65 2.65 -5.86 -9.17
CA LEU A 65 2.86 -4.58 -8.50
C LEU A 65 3.74 -3.63 -9.33
N GLU A 66 4.81 -4.14 -9.95
CA GLU A 66 5.66 -3.37 -10.86
C GLU A 66 4.88 -2.93 -12.11
N THR A 67 4.06 -3.80 -12.67
CA THR A 67 3.17 -3.46 -13.78
C THR A 67 2.22 -2.33 -13.39
N ARG A 68 1.66 -2.38 -12.17
CA ARG A 68 0.75 -1.36 -11.67
C ARG A 68 1.45 -0.01 -11.49
N LEU A 69 2.67 0.02 -10.97
CA LEU A 69 3.46 1.26 -10.90
C LEU A 69 3.66 1.86 -12.30
N ILE A 70 4.03 1.04 -13.28
CA ILE A 70 4.20 1.49 -14.67
C ILE A 70 2.89 2.04 -15.25
N GLU A 71 1.74 1.45 -14.93
CA GLU A 71 0.43 1.98 -15.34
C GLU A 71 0.15 3.36 -14.74
N ILE A 72 0.46 3.55 -13.45
CA ILE A 72 0.31 4.84 -12.77
C ILE A 72 1.25 5.86 -13.42
N GLU A 73 2.52 5.52 -13.63
CA GLU A 73 3.50 6.38 -14.31
C GLU A 73 3.05 6.82 -15.70
N LYS A 74 2.41 5.92 -16.46
CA LYS A 74 1.88 6.23 -17.80
C LYS A 74 0.74 7.24 -17.79
N LYS A 75 0.06 7.46 -16.65
CA LYS A 75 -0.97 8.49 -16.52
C LYS A 75 -0.37 9.90 -16.47
N PHE A 76 0.88 10.03 -16.03
CA PHE A 76 1.54 11.33 -15.95
C PHE A 76 1.80 11.90 -17.34
N VAL A 77 1.48 13.18 -17.50
CA VAL A 77 1.72 13.91 -18.74
C VAL A 77 3.22 14.17 -18.85
N THR A 78 3.86 13.52 -19.83
CA THR A 78 5.27 13.75 -20.15
C THR A 78 5.45 15.07 -20.89
N LYS A 79 6.56 15.79 -20.62
CA LYS A 79 6.87 17.12 -21.20
C LYS A 79 6.69 17.17 -22.72
N GLY A 80 7.13 16.11 -23.42
CA GLY A 80 7.02 16.02 -24.88
C GLY A 80 5.60 15.90 -25.44
N TYR A 81 4.60 15.49 -24.64
CA TYR A 81 3.20 15.43 -25.08
C TYR A 81 2.50 16.79 -24.94
N ALA A 82 2.73 17.49 -23.82
CA ALA A 82 2.17 18.82 -23.56
C ALA A 82 2.66 19.85 -24.60
N GLU A 83 3.95 19.83 -24.91
CA GLU A 83 4.58 20.72 -25.91
C GLU A 83 4.09 20.45 -27.34
N LYS A 84 3.74 19.19 -27.67
CA LYS A 84 3.29 18.80 -29.02
C LYS A 84 1.85 19.18 -29.33
N ARG A 85 0.93 19.11 -28.36
CA ARG A 85 -0.50 19.41 -28.58
C ARG A 85 -0.85 20.89 -28.39
N LEU A 86 -0.14 21.64 -27.56
CA LEU A 86 -0.42 23.05 -27.29
C LEU A 86 0.36 23.97 -28.25
N LYS A 87 0.23 23.74 -29.56
CA LYS A 87 0.67 24.69 -30.58
C LYS A 87 -0.43 25.72 -30.81
N LYS A 88 -0.20 26.94 -30.31
CA LYS A 88 -1.01 28.18 -30.42
C LYS A 88 -1.95 28.46 -29.24
N GLY A 89 -1.53 29.42 -28.41
CA GLY A 89 -2.43 30.52 -28.07
C GLY A 89 -2.76 30.76 -26.60
N PHE A 90 -2.67 29.79 -25.69
CA PHE A 90 -3.06 30.04 -24.30
C PHE A 90 -2.29 29.16 -23.31
N SER A 91 -1.72 29.81 -22.29
CA SER A 91 -1.00 29.26 -21.13
C SER A 91 0.28 28.47 -21.43
N ASP A 92 1.29 28.63 -20.59
CA ASP A 92 2.50 27.83 -20.60
C ASP A 92 2.13 26.32 -20.50
N PRO A 93 2.37 25.52 -21.55
CA PRO A 93 2.07 24.08 -21.56
C PRO A 93 2.73 23.32 -20.40
N GLY A 94 3.87 23.82 -19.92
CA GLY A 94 4.55 23.31 -18.74
C GLY A 94 3.75 23.53 -17.46
N ALA A 95 3.13 24.70 -17.29
CA ALA A 95 2.33 25.02 -16.10
C ALA A 95 1.03 24.20 -16.04
N TYR A 96 0.36 23.98 -17.17
CA TYR A 96 -0.86 23.17 -17.23
C TYR A 96 -0.58 21.68 -16.94
N SER A 97 0.46 21.11 -17.56
CA SER A 97 0.86 19.72 -17.32
C SER A 97 1.39 19.51 -15.90
N ALA A 98 2.07 20.52 -15.31
CA ALA A 98 2.48 20.48 -13.91
C ALA A 98 1.27 20.41 -12.96
N GLY A 99 0.20 21.18 -13.21
CA GLY A 99 -1.03 21.12 -12.41
C GLY A 99 -1.73 19.76 -12.48
N ILE A 100 -1.84 19.17 -13.67
CA ILE A 100 -2.42 17.82 -13.85
C ILE A 100 -1.57 16.76 -13.13
N ASN A 101 -0.25 16.82 -13.31
CA ASN A 101 0.65 15.86 -12.67
C ASN A 101 0.65 16.00 -11.14
N ALA A 102 0.46 17.22 -10.60
CA ALA A 102 0.32 17.42 -9.16
C ALA A 102 -0.95 16.75 -8.62
N LEU A 103 -2.08 16.90 -9.31
CA LEU A 103 -3.34 16.25 -8.95
C LEU A 103 -3.24 14.71 -9.05
N LEU A 104 -2.63 14.20 -10.12
CA LEU A 104 -2.40 12.76 -10.29
C LEU A 104 -1.43 12.20 -9.23
N ALA A 105 -0.42 12.98 -8.84
CA ALA A 105 0.50 12.60 -7.77
C ALA A 105 -0.23 12.53 -6.42
N GLU A 106 -1.08 13.50 -6.10
CA GLU A 106 -1.87 13.49 -4.87
C GLU A 106 -2.88 12.33 -4.84
N GLU A 107 -3.58 12.08 -5.95
CA GLU A 107 -4.54 10.99 -6.09
C GLU A 107 -3.87 9.61 -5.92
N HIS A 108 -2.70 9.41 -6.53
CA HIS A 108 -2.02 8.13 -6.54
C HIS A 108 -0.95 7.97 -5.43
N ALA A 109 -0.60 9.01 -4.68
CA ALA A 109 0.38 8.94 -3.59
C ALA A 109 0.13 7.76 -2.63
N PRO A 110 -1.08 7.59 -2.03
CA PRO A 110 -1.30 6.48 -1.11
C PRO A 110 -1.20 5.12 -1.80
N GLU A 111 -1.56 5.01 -3.08
CA GLU A 111 -1.42 3.75 -3.83
C GLU A 111 0.05 3.44 -4.11
N ILE A 112 0.84 4.43 -4.52
CA ILE A 112 2.28 4.31 -4.77
C ILE A 112 3.01 3.91 -3.49
N ASP A 113 2.69 4.56 -2.36
CA ASP A 113 3.31 4.25 -1.06
C ASP A 113 3.02 2.80 -0.65
N ASN A 114 1.76 2.37 -0.71
CA ASN A 114 1.36 1.00 -0.40
C ASN A 114 2.04 -0.03 -1.30
N ILE A 115 2.12 0.23 -2.62
CA ILE A 115 2.79 -0.68 -3.56
C ILE A 115 4.29 -0.73 -3.26
N THR A 116 4.91 0.41 -2.98
CA THR A 116 6.35 0.50 -2.71
C THR A 116 6.72 -0.24 -1.43
N GLU A 117 5.98 -0.03 -0.35
CA GLU A 117 6.14 -0.78 0.91
C GLU A 117 5.97 -2.28 0.68
N ARG A 118 4.94 -2.69 -0.07
CA ARG A 118 4.72 -4.11 -0.36
C ARG A 118 5.84 -4.72 -1.19
N LEU A 119 6.38 -4.00 -2.17
CA LEU A 119 7.53 -4.45 -2.96
C LEU A 119 8.78 -4.62 -2.09
N ILE A 120 9.03 -3.72 -1.13
CA ILE A 120 10.12 -3.84 -0.16
C ILE A 120 9.94 -5.11 0.68
N GLU A 121 8.75 -5.34 1.22
CA GLU A 121 8.43 -6.55 1.98
C GLU A 121 8.67 -7.82 1.14
N LEU A 122 8.15 -7.89 -0.08
CA LEU A 122 8.25 -9.08 -0.93
C LEU A 122 9.70 -9.38 -1.36
N ARG A 123 10.47 -8.33 -1.68
CA ARG A 123 11.88 -8.47 -2.06
C ARG A 123 12.76 -8.89 -0.88
N SER A 124 12.39 -8.56 0.35
CA SER A 124 13.11 -9.03 1.55
C SER A 124 12.97 -10.54 1.81
N ILE A 125 11.96 -11.18 1.20
CA ILE A 125 11.69 -12.62 1.31
C ILE A 125 12.45 -13.41 0.24
N LYS A 126 12.75 -12.79 -0.90
CA LYS A 126 13.48 -13.42 -2.01
C LYS A 126 14.98 -13.49 -1.65
N PRO A 127 15.58 -14.68 -1.43
CA PRO A 127 17.03 -14.80 -1.23
C PRO A 127 17.81 -14.56 -2.53
#